data_AF-A0A2D6TZD1-F1
#
_entry.id   AF-A0A2D6TZD1-F1
#
_cell.length_a   1.000
_cell.length_b   1.000
_cell.length_c   1.000
_cell.angle_alpha   90.00
_cell.angle_beta   90.00
_cell.angle_gamma   90.00
#
_symmetry.space_group_name_H-M   'P 1'
#
loop_
_entity.id
_entity.type
_entity.pdbx_description
1 polymer ?
#
loop_
_entity_poly.entity_id
_entity_poly.type
_entity_poly.pdbx_seq_one_letter_code
_entity_poly.pdbx_strand_id
1 'polypeptide(L)'
;MKIDLNNWPPVDKSLVKYPILISDIDEELRDLIYDNHDIEINGDRFSHSIYVIDELSDKYIIDTMTESISLSNYKEIYSKLNKIGITEDNSILLTSENQNLKSLKNVVFFTWLPWEMSLRWFSNIFPYLPYKKSYIEKIKKYRKPYKFLCLNGEAKDFRLMLLDYLHRKEYDKQGLVSLLMPDPKPLKVLEEHWDECRDNPRTFPWDGTIKYPYKFDREYFSKAPFLLDTIVDIPDSGLHNWKPNKKYWKDNQFYNNRSIPLKFVEDTYFGIHPETAFFSSNGTYVHRQTAISEKTCRFLLFQPFIVVGTPFTLKVARSFGFKTYLDVLDESYDLIKNDNDRFFKILSIIDDLMSKSMNELHEIFVESLSIIVHNQNVVVDTNPLDFVNKLFTDITSVR
;
A
#
# COMPACT_ATOMS: atom_id res chain seq x y z
N MET A 1 2.84 19.54 19.99
CA MET A 1 4.28 19.49 19.62
C MET A 1 4.32 19.24 18.12
N LYS A 2 4.86 20.16 17.30
CA LYS A 2 4.97 19.93 15.85
C LYS A 2 6.09 18.91 15.65
N ILE A 3 5.73 17.68 15.31
CA ILE A 3 6.70 16.64 14.94
C ILE A 3 7.30 17.04 13.59
N ASP A 4 8.61 17.18 13.51
CA ASP A 4 9.33 17.32 12.25
C ASP A 4 9.36 15.96 11.55
N LEU A 5 8.45 15.77 10.60
CA LEU A 5 8.27 14.50 9.87
C LEU A 5 9.42 14.19 8.92
N ASN A 6 10.30 15.14 8.61
CA ASN A 6 11.50 14.87 7.81
C ASN A 6 12.54 14.06 8.58
N ASN A 7 12.46 14.11 9.92
CA ASN A 7 13.31 13.40 10.86
C ASN A 7 12.43 12.57 11.80
N TRP A 8 11.42 11.86 11.28
CA TRP A 8 10.60 10.97 12.10
C TRP A 8 10.73 9.49 11.66
N PRO A 9 11.05 8.57 12.60
CA PRO A 9 11.53 8.89 13.94
C PRO A 9 12.83 9.70 13.83
N PRO A 10 13.13 10.56 14.81
CA PRO A 10 14.42 11.20 14.87
C PRO A 10 15.44 10.11 15.13
N VAL A 11 16.03 9.59 14.06
CA VAL A 11 17.21 8.73 14.18
C VAL A 11 18.35 9.70 14.40
N ASP A 12 18.70 9.92 15.67
CA ASP A 12 19.94 10.56 16.00
C ASP A 12 21.07 9.62 15.58
N LYS A 13 21.55 9.80 14.35
CA LYS A 13 22.62 8.99 13.78
C LYS A 13 23.93 9.11 14.57
N SER A 14 24.07 10.10 15.46
CA SER A 14 25.22 10.19 16.35
C SER A 14 25.28 9.08 17.39
N LEU A 15 24.16 8.38 17.63
CA LEU A 15 24.07 7.25 18.55
C LEU A 15 24.56 5.94 17.94
N VAL A 16 24.66 5.87 16.60
CA VAL A 16 25.06 4.66 15.89
C VAL A 16 26.56 4.70 15.64
N LYS A 17 27.26 3.65 16.08
CA LYS A 17 28.68 3.44 15.83
C LYS A 17 28.87 2.27 14.88
N TYR A 18 29.81 2.42 13.95
CA TYR A 18 30.15 1.41 12.94
C TYR A 18 31.55 0.90 13.23
N PRO A 19 31.70 -0.21 13.99
CA PRO A 19 33.00 -0.65 14.49
C PRO A 19 33.78 -1.54 13.50
N ILE A 20 33.14 -2.03 12.44
CA ILE A 20 33.73 -3.02 11.54
C ILE A 20 34.15 -2.36 10.23
N LEU A 21 35.46 -2.39 9.93
CA LEU A 21 35.97 -1.96 8.64
C LEU A 21 35.52 -2.95 7.55
N ILE A 22 35.20 -2.44 6.36
CA ILE A 22 34.90 -3.33 5.22
C ILE A 22 36.06 -4.28 4.92
N SER A 23 37.31 -3.86 5.17
CA SER A 23 38.49 -4.70 4.98
C SER A 23 38.55 -5.93 5.89
N ASP A 24 37.79 -5.93 6.98
CA ASP A 24 37.83 -6.99 8.00
C ASP A 24 36.81 -8.10 7.72
N ILE A 25 35.92 -7.89 6.74
CA ILE A 25 34.88 -8.85 6.33
C ILE A 25 35.01 -9.22 4.87
N ASP A 26 34.72 -10.48 4.54
CA ASP A 26 34.76 -10.96 3.16
C ASP A 26 33.50 -10.57 2.36
N GLU A 27 33.62 -10.54 1.03
CA GLU A 27 32.53 -10.14 0.11
C GLU A 27 31.29 -11.03 0.25
N GLU A 28 31.49 -12.33 0.48
CA GLU A 28 30.40 -13.28 0.68
C GLU A 28 29.62 -13.00 1.97
N LEU A 29 30.28 -12.58 3.06
CA LEU A 29 29.59 -12.12 4.27
C LEU A 29 28.75 -10.88 3.97
N ARG A 30 29.30 -9.93 3.21
CA ARG A 30 28.60 -8.70 2.83
C ARG A 30 27.33 -9.01 2.03
N ASP A 31 27.42 -9.93 1.08
CA ASP A 31 26.27 -10.38 0.30
C ASP A 31 25.20 -11.05 1.17
N LEU A 32 25.62 -11.91 2.12
CA LEU A 32 24.71 -12.62 3.02
C LEU A 32 23.91 -11.67 3.94
N ILE A 33 24.48 -10.54 4.32
CA ILE A 33 23.84 -9.52 5.17
C ILE A 33 23.37 -8.29 4.38
N TYR A 34 23.39 -8.35 3.04
CA TYR A 34 22.97 -7.26 2.15
C TYR A 34 23.69 -5.92 2.39
N ASP A 35 24.97 -5.96 2.79
CA ASP A 35 25.81 -4.78 3.07
C ASP A 35 26.33 -4.11 1.79
N ASN A 36 25.39 -3.65 0.96
CA ASN A 36 25.64 -3.05 -0.36
C ASN A 36 26.09 -1.58 -0.29
N HIS A 37 26.12 -0.99 0.92
CA HIS A 37 26.50 0.38 1.17
C HIS A 37 27.56 0.41 2.27
N ASP A 38 28.59 1.25 2.14
CA ASP A 38 29.48 1.58 3.26
C ASP A 38 29.16 2.95 3.81
N ILE A 39 29.68 3.18 5.01
CA ILE A 39 29.79 4.50 5.59
C ILE A 39 31.26 4.90 5.63
N GLU A 40 31.55 6.05 5.05
CA GLU A 40 32.86 6.68 5.16
C GLU A 40 32.91 7.59 6.39
N ILE A 41 33.86 7.32 7.29
CA ILE A 41 34.10 8.13 8.49
C ILE A 41 35.60 8.45 8.55
N ASN A 42 35.94 9.73 8.45
CA ASN A 42 37.34 10.19 8.46
C ASN A 42 38.26 9.52 7.41
N GLY A 43 37.71 9.08 6.28
CA GLY A 43 38.44 8.44 5.18
C GLY A 43 38.49 6.91 5.25
N ASP A 44 38.04 6.30 6.35
CA ASP A 44 37.90 4.86 6.49
C ASP A 44 36.48 4.40 6.14
N ARG A 45 36.34 3.20 5.55
CA ARG A 45 35.06 2.62 5.13
C ARG A 45 34.64 1.50 6.06
N PHE A 46 33.46 1.65 6.65
CA PHE A 46 32.88 0.73 7.61
C PHE A 46 31.65 0.03 7.03
N SER A 47 31.38 -1.18 7.51
CA SER A 47 30.14 -1.91 7.23
C SER A 47 28.94 -1.08 7.68
N HIS A 48 27.94 -0.91 6.81
CA HIS A 48 26.69 -0.23 7.17
C HIS A 48 25.76 -1.17 7.94
N SER A 49 25.80 -2.47 7.60
CA SER A 49 24.96 -3.51 8.20
C SER A 49 25.43 -4.04 9.55
N ILE A 50 26.64 -3.70 10.01
CA ILE A 50 27.16 -4.10 11.32
C ILE A 50 27.45 -2.86 12.18
N TYR A 51 26.63 -2.64 13.19
CA TYR A 51 26.70 -1.43 14.02
C TYR A 51 26.37 -1.69 15.49
N VAL A 52 26.63 -0.71 16.34
CA VAL A 52 26.31 -0.71 17.77
C VAL A 52 25.53 0.56 18.09
N ILE A 53 24.56 0.45 19.00
CA ILE A 53 23.83 1.59 19.56
C ILE A 53 24.05 1.56 21.06
N ASP A 54 25.06 2.30 21.53
CA ASP A 54 25.55 2.24 22.92
C ASP A 54 24.44 2.47 23.97
N GLU A 55 23.44 3.28 23.63
CA GLU A 55 22.31 3.58 24.52
C GLU A 55 21.31 2.43 24.66
N LEU A 56 21.28 1.50 23.69
CA LEU A 56 20.35 0.37 23.67
C LEU A 56 20.98 -0.93 24.13
N SER A 57 22.21 -1.21 23.70
CA SER A 57 22.89 -2.46 24.00
C SER A 57 24.39 -2.36 23.75
N ASP A 58 25.15 -3.17 24.49
CA ASP A 58 26.57 -3.48 24.26
C ASP A 58 26.80 -4.52 23.15
N LYS A 59 25.73 -4.99 22.49
CA LYS A 59 25.79 -6.00 21.44
C LYS A 59 25.97 -5.40 20.05
N TYR A 60 26.61 -6.17 19.18
CA TYR A 60 26.60 -5.91 17.74
C TYR A 60 25.20 -6.14 17.16
N ILE A 61 24.72 -5.20 16.37
CA ILE A 61 23.52 -5.36 15.56
C ILE A 61 23.98 -5.74 14.15
N ILE A 62 23.51 -6.88 13.67
CA ILE A 62 23.70 -7.37 12.31
C ILE A 62 22.37 -7.19 11.59
N ASP A 63 22.25 -6.18 10.76
CA ASP A 63 21.03 -5.88 10.00
C ASP A 63 21.14 -6.45 8.59
N THR A 64 20.27 -7.39 8.23
CA THR A 64 20.22 -7.97 6.88
C THR A 64 19.55 -7.02 5.88
N MET A 65 19.64 -5.71 6.11
CA MET A 65 18.75 -4.68 5.57
C MET A 65 17.28 -5.11 5.74
N THR A 66 17.02 -5.89 6.77
CA THR A 66 15.75 -6.55 7.05
C THR A 66 15.14 -7.32 5.88
N GLU A 67 15.96 -7.87 4.98
CA GLU A 67 15.56 -8.94 4.06
C GLU A 67 15.46 -10.27 4.81
N SER A 68 14.56 -11.16 4.39
CA SER A 68 14.39 -12.46 5.05
C SER A 68 15.54 -13.40 4.66
N ILE A 69 16.22 -13.98 5.65
CA ILE A 69 17.29 -14.97 5.42
C ILE A 69 16.85 -16.38 5.78
N SER A 70 17.54 -17.38 5.21
CA SER A 70 17.34 -18.79 5.56
C SER A 70 18.12 -19.19 6.83
N LEU A 71 17.77 -20.33 7.44
CA LEU A 71 18.57 -20.92 8.52
C LEU A 71 19.99 -21.31 8.05
N SER A 72 20.17 -21.60 6.76
CA SER A 72 21.50 -21.87 6.20
C SER A 72 22.35 -20.60 6.21
N ASN A 73 21.79 -19.51 5.67
CA ASN A 73 22.47 -18.21 5.64
C ASN A 73 22.80 -17.74 7.06
N TYR A 74 21.89 -17.93 8.02
CA TYR A 74 22.15 -17.64 9.43
C TYR A 74 23.43 -18.33 9.94
N LYS A 75 23.57 -19.65 9.71
CA LYS A 75 24.74 -20.42 10.16
C LYS A 75 26.03 -19.95 9.48
N GLU A 76 25.92 -19.63 8.20
CA GLU A 76 27.04 -19.18 7.39
C GLU A 76 27.54 -17.79 7.82
N ILE A 77 26.60 -16.85 8.05
CA ILE A 77 26.87 -15.54 8.63
C ILE A 77 27.65 -15.70 9.94
N TYR A 78 27.18 -16.51 10.89
CA TYR A 78 27.87 -16.71 12.16
C TYR A 78 29.20 -17.46 12.03
N SER A 79 29.34 -18.39 11.08
CA SER A 79 30.63 -19.02 10.81
C SER A 79 31.70 -18.01 10.34
N LYS A 80 31.28 -16.93 9.68
CA LYS A 80 32.17 -15.86 9.20
C LYS A 80 32.39 -14.79 10.28
N LEU A 81 31.32 -14.33 10.93
CA LEU A 81 31.37 -13.35 12.03
C LEU A 81 32.22 -13.83 13.21
N ASN A 82 32.22 -15.12 13.51
CA ASN A 82 33.05 -15.69 14.58
C ASN A 82 34.56 -15.45 14.34
N LYS A 83 35.00 -15.31 13.09
CA LYS A 83 36.42 -15.04 12.76
C LYS A 83 36.86 -13.63 13.18
N ILE A 84 35.91 -12.70 13.33
CA ILE A 84 36.14 -11.32 13.79
C ILE A 84 35.62 -11.08 15.21
N GLY A 85 35.30 -12.15 15.96
CA GLY A 85 34.90 -12.07 17.36
C GLY A 85 33.44 -11.70 17.61
N ILE A 86 32.60 -11.69 16.58
CA ILE A 86 31.16 -11.51 16.70
C ILE A 86 30.49 -12.89 16.76
N THR A 87 29.80 -13.17 17.86
CA THR A 87 29.15 -14.44 18.18
C THR A 87 27.66 -14.26 18.42
N GLU A 88 26.90 -15.34 18.48
CA GLU A 88 25.47 -15.30 18.80
C GLU A 88 25.19 -14.65 20.17
N ASP A 89 26.12 -14.76 21.13
CA ASP A 89 25.93 -14.26 22.49
C ASP A 89 26.09 -12.73 22.58
N ASN A 90 27.04 -12.17 21.81
CA ASN A 90 27.36 -10.74 21.82
C ASN A 90 26.73 -9.96 20.66
N SER A 91 25.78 -10.56 19.94
CA SER A 91 25.10 -9.91 18.82
C SER A 91 23.59 -10.11 18.83
N ILE A 92 22.94 -9.30 18.01
CA ILE A 92 21.53 -9.38 17.63
C ILE A 92 21.49 -9.35 16.11
N LEU A 93 20.87 -10.35 15.49
CA LEU A 93 20.57 -10.38 14.07
C LEU A 93 19.16 -9.83 13.83
N LEU A 94 19.06 -8.76 13.07
CA LEU A 94 17.82 -8.11 12.65
C LEU A 94 17.48 -8.55 11.22
N THR A 95 16.32 -9.20 11.03
CA THR A 95 15.89 -9.77 9.74
C THR A 95 14.36 -9.70 9.59
N SER A 96 13.83 -9.81 8.36
CA SER A 96 12.38 -10.04 8.16
C SER A 96 11.95 -11.43 8.64
N GLU A 97 10.66 -11.60 8.93
CA GLU A 97 10.09 -12.80 9.55
C GLU A 97 10.43 -14.10 8.78
N ASN A 98 10.96 -15.09 9.50
CA ASN A 98 11.15 -16.47 9.03
C ASN A 98 10.91 -17.46 10.17
N GLN A 99 9.95 -18.37 10.00
CA GLN A 99 9.55 -19.34 11.04
C GLN A 99 10.72 -20.22 11.51
N ASN A 100 11.66 -20.53 10.63
CA ASN A 100 12.81 -21.39 10.94
C ASN A 100 13.84 -20.73 11.87
N LEU A 101 13.75 -19.40 12.08
CA LEU A 101 14.65 -18.64 12.93
C LEU A 101 14.02 -18.27 14.29
N LYS A 102 12.72 -18.53 14.50
CA LYS A 102 11.98 -18.08 15.71
C LYS A 102 12.51 -18.64 17.03
N SER A 103 13.18 -19.79 17.00
CA SER A 103 13.75 -20.42 18.20
C SER A 103 15.12 -19.85 18.61
N LEU A 104 15.73 -19.01 17.76
CA LEU A 104 17.05 -18.43 18.00
C LEU A 104 16.94 -17.18 18.88
N LYS A 105 17.73 -17.13 19.95
CA LYS A 105 17.60 -16.10 21.00
C LYS A 105 18.14 -14.73 20.61
N ASN A 106 19.09 -14.70 19.69
CA ASN A 106 19.75 -13.51 19.18
C ASN A 106 19.10 -12.99 17.89
N VAL A 107 17.96 -13.54 17.46
CA VAL A 107 17.25 -13.08 16.25
C VAL A 107 16.07 -12.20 16.67
N VAL A 108 16.03 -11.00 16.13
CA VAL A 108 14.91 -10.07 16.25
C VAL A 108 14.29 -9.88 14.87
N PHE A 109 12.98 -10.08 14.77
CA PHE A 109 12.28 -9.82 13.53
C PHE A 109 11.86 -8.37 13.44
N PHE A 110 12.27 -7.70 12.37
CA PHE A 110 11.79 -6.38 12.02
C PHE A 110 11.49 -6.34 10.53
N THR A 111 10.25 -6.00 10.20
CA THR A 111 9.83 -5.81 8.81
C THR A 111 9.84 -4.31 8.54
N TRP A 112 10.96 -3.80 8.02
CA TRP A 112 11.13 -2.37 7.79
C TRP A 112 10.21 -1.83 6.70
N LEU A 113 9.89 -2.62 5.66
CA LEU A 113 9.17 -2.15 4.49
C LEU A 113 7.76 -1.62 4.85
N PRO A 114 6.92 -2.31 5.63
CA PRO A 114 5.66 -1.74 6.13
C PRO A 114 5.85 -0.45 6.94
N TRP A 115 6.90 -0.37 7.75
CA TRP A 115 7.20 0.80 8.57
C TRP A 115 7.65 2.00 7.71
N GLU A 116 8.53 1.77 6.75
CA GLU A 116 9.05 2.78 5.83
C GLU A 116 7.98 3.27 4.86
N MET A 117 7.19 2.35 4.30
CA MET A 117 6.01 2.69 3.52
C MET A 117 5.02 3.52 4.33
N SER A 118 4.86 3.20 5.62
CA SER A 118 4.04 4.00 6.51
C SER A 118 4.60 5.41 6.68
N LEU A 119 5.87 5.56 7.05
CA LEU A 119 6.48 6.88 7.23
C LEU A 119 6.41 7.74 5.96
N ARG A 120 6.67 7.14 4.79
CA ARG A 120 6.48 7.81 3.50
C ARG A 120 5.02 8.19 3.28
N TRP A 121 4.07 7.31 3.61
CA TRP A 121 2.65 7.60 3.47
C TRP A 121 2.22 8.74 4.42
N PHE A 122 2.69 8.71 5.67
CA PHE A 122 2.49 9.75 6.69
C PHE A 122 3.03 11.11 6.25
N SER A 123 4.31 11.20 5.89
CA SER A 123 4.95 12.44 5.45
C SER A 123 4.30 13.05 4.21
N ASN A 124 3.75 12.22 3.31
CA ASN A 124 3.03 12.69 2.13
C ASN A 124 1.60 13.15 2.40
N ILE A 125 0.96 12.70 3.49
CA ILE A 125 -0.46 12.98 3.79
C ILE A 125 -0.61 14.08 4.84
N PHE A 126 0.20 14.05 5.90
CA PHE A 126 0.11 14.98 7.03
C PHE A 126 0.16 16.47 6.65
N PRO A 127 0.92 16.90 5.63
CA PRO A 127 0.91 18.31 5.19
C PRO A 127 -0.48 18.82 4.79
N TYR A 128 -1.40 17.91 4.48
CA TYR A 128 -2.76 18.20 4.06
C TYR A 128 -3.80 18.03 5.17
N LEU A 129 -3.41 17.56 6.36
CA LEU A 129 -4.33 17.23 7.46
C LEU A 129 -4.12 18.12 8.72
N PRO A 130 -5.17 18.41 9.49
CA PRO A 130 -6.56 18.35 9.07
C PRO A 130 -6.87 19.53 8.14
N TYR A 131 -7.96 19.43 7.38
CA TYR A 131 -8.43 20.52 6.54
C TYR A 131 -8.74 21.76 7.38
N LYS A 132 -8.04 22.86 7.05
CA LYS A 132 -8.35 24.19 7.61
C LYS A 132 -9.72 24.66 7.12
N LYS A 133 -10.42 25.45 7.93
CA LYS A 133 -11.71 26.05 7.56
C LYS A 133 -11.70 26.75 6.19
N SER A 134 -10.63 27.48 5.88
CA SER A 134 -10.47 28.14 4.57
C SER A 134 -10.40 27.15 3.40
N TYR A 135 -9.76 26.01 3.59
CA TYR A 135 -9.68 24.95 2.59
C TYR A 135 -11.03 24.26 2.41
N ILE A 136 -11.75 23.99 3.50
CA ILE A 136 -13.12 23.45 3.48
C ILE A 136 -14.04 24.36 2.65
N GLU A 137 -14.00 25.67 2.89
CA GLU A 137 -14.82 26.63 2.14
C GLU A 137 -14.41 26.73 0.66
N LYS A 138 -13.14 26.50 0.33
CA LYS A 138 -12.68 26.39 -1.06
C LYS A 138 -13.25 25.15 -1.75
N ILE A 139 -13.12 23.97 -1.15
CA ILE A 139 -13.55 22.71 -1.77
C ILE A 139 -15.07 22.58 -1.85
N LYS A 140 -15.82 23.18 -0.92
CA LYS A 140 -17.29 23.29 -1.03
C LYS A 140 -17.75 24.07 -2.26
N LYS A 141 -16.98 25.07 -2.70
CA LYS A 141 -17.30 25.87 -3.89
C LYS A 141 -16.78 25.23 -5.18
N TYR A 142 -15.79 24.36 -5.07
CA TYR A 142 -15.18 23.71 -6.22
C TYR A 142 -16.13 22.68 -6.83
N ARG A 143 -16.46 22.86 -8.12
CA ARG A 143 -17.21 21.88 -8.91
C ARG A 143 -16.23 20.93 -9.56
N LYS A 144 -16.29 19.67 -9.16
CA LYS A 144 -15.32 18.66 -9.56
C LYS A 144 -15.62 18.19 -10.98
N PRO A 145 -14.62 18.02 -11.86
CA PRO A 145 -14.84 17.68 -13.26
C PRO A 145 -15.19 16.21 -13.50
N TYR A 146 -14.87 15.30 -12.58
CA TYR A 146 -15.09 13.86 -12.73
C TYR A 146 -15.96 13.31 -11.61
N LYS A 147 -16.72 12.24 -11.90
CA LYS A 147 -17.57 11.58 -10.90
C LYS A 147 -16.73 10.79 -9.90
N PHE A 148 -15.83 9.94 -10.37
CA PHE A 148 -15.11 9.01 -9.49
C PHE A 148 -13.63 8.84 -9.82
N LEU A 149 -12.88 8.35 -8.83
CA LEU A 149 -11.51 7.86 -8.96
C LEU A 149 -11.49 6.34 -8.78
N CYS A 150 -11.01 5.59 -9.78
CA CYS A 150 -10.85 4.14 -9.74
C CYS A 150 -9.43 3.75 -10.11
N LEU A 151 -8.62 3.48 -9.09
CA LEU A 151 -7.20 3.16 -9.26
C LEU A 151 -6.99 1.67 -9.15
N ASN A 152 -6.63 1.05 -10.27
CA ASN A 152 -6.22 -0.34 -10.32
C ASN A 152 -4.70 -0.36 -10.44
N GLY A 153 -4.05 -0.96 -9.44
CA GLY A 153 -2.64 -1.35 -9.53
C GLY A 153 -2.49 -2.55 -10.46
N GLU A 154 -1.78 -3.58 -10.03
CA GLU A 154 -1.64 -4.81 -10.82
C GLU A 154 -2.99 -5.36 -11.31
N ALA A 155 -3.03 -5.79 -12.57
CA ALA A 155 -4.18 -6.45 -13.19
C ALA A 155 -4.51 -7.77 -12.46
N LYS A 156 -5.60 -7.74 -11.68
CA LYS A 156 -6.22 -8.88 -11.00
C LYS A 156 -7.65 -9.05 -11.48
N ASP A 157 -8.20 -10.24 -11.31
CA ASP A 157 -9.38 -10.68 -12.08
C ASP A 157 -10.63 -9.88 -11.75
N PHE A 158 -10.90 -9.66 -10.46
CA PHE A 158 -12.01 -8.79 -10.02
C PHE A 158 -11.82 -7.32 -10.46
N ARG A 159 -10.58 -6.86 -10.63
CA ARG A 159 -10.28 -5.51 -11.16
C ARG A 159 -10.55 -5.45 -12.66
N LEU A 160 -10.20 -6.49 -13.40
CA LEU A 160 -10.56 -6.63 -14.81
C LEU A 160 -12.09 -6.64 -14.95
N MET A 161 -12.80 -7.46 -14.18
CA MET A 161 -14.28 -7.53 -14.21
C MET A 161 -14.93 -6.20 -13.83
N LEU A 162 -14.39 -5.50 -12.83
CA LEU A 162 -14.83 -4.15 -12.46
C LEU A 162 -14.64 -3.17 -13.62
N LEU A 163 -13.45 -3.16 -14.24
CA LEU A 163 -13.14 -2.26 -15.36
C LEU A 163 -13.98 -2.55 -16.59
N ASP A 164 -14.19 -3.82 -16.93
CA ASP A 164 -15.09 -4.23 -18.01
C ASP A 164 -16.53 -3.80 -17.72
N TYR A 165 -16.99 -3.90 -16.46
CA TYR A 165 -18.31 -3.41 -16.07
C TYR A 165 -18.45 -1.90 -16.29
N LEU A 166 -17.47 -1.12 -15.79
CA LEU A 166 -17.44 0.34 -15.97
C LEU A 166 -17.40 0.71 -17.46
N HIS A 167 -16.64 -0.02 -18.27
CA HIS A 167 -16.53 0.18 -19.71
C HIS A 167 -17.85 -0.07 -20.44
N ARG A 168 -18.48 -1.24 -20.21
CA ARG A 168 -19.75 -1.62 -20.84
C ARG A 168 -20.89 -0.65 -20.52
N LYS A 169 -20.80 0.03 -19.37
CA LYS A 169 -21.74 1.08 -18.93
C LYS A 169 -21.34 2.50 -19.36
N GLU A 170 -20.20 2.64 -20.04
CA GLU A 170 -19.58 3.92 -20.41
C GLU A 170 -19.28 4.84 -19.20
N TYR A 171 -19.14 4.26 -18.01
CA TYR A 171 -18.82 4.99 -16.78
C TYR A 171 -17.35 5.38 -16.71
N ASP A 172 -16.47 4.59 -17.31
CA ASP A 172 -15.04 4.88 -17.46
C ASP A 172 -14.76 6.24 -18.14
N LYS A 173 -15.69 6.73 -18.97
CA LYS A 173 -15.64 8.06 -19.61
C LYS A 173 -15.96 9.23 -18.67
N GLN A 174 -16.54 8.97 -17.49
CA GLN A 174 -16.99 9.97 -16.52
C GLN A 174 -16.12 10.01 -15.25
N GLY A 175 -15.16 9.09 -15.13
CA GLY A 175 -14.24 8.98 -14.00
C GLY A 175 -12.79 8.99 -14.43
N LEU A 176 -11.91 8.98 -13.44
CA LEU A 176 -10.47 8.80 -13.63
C LEU A 176 -10.13 7.34 -13.32
N VAL A 177 -9.65 6.61 -14.33
CA VAL A 177 -9.43 5.17 -14.26
C VAL A 177 -7.98 4.83 -14.59
N SER A 178 -7.43 3.88 -13.83
CA SER A 178 -6.13 3.26 -14.11
C SER A 178 -6.26 1.73 -14.23
N LEU A 179 -5.31 1.10 -14.90
CA LEU A 179 -4.96 -0.32 -14.95
C LEU A 179 -3.44 -0.43 -15.19
N LEU A 180 -2.68 -0.58 -14.11
CA LEU A 180 -1.23 -0.72 -14.21
C LEU A 180 -0.86 -2.11 -14.75
N MET A 181 -0.23 -2.14 -15.92
CA MET A 181 0.40 -3.31 -16.50
C MET A 181 1.93 -3.19 -16.35
N PRO A 182 2.54 -3.79 -15.31
CA PRO A 182 3.99 -3.90 -15.23
C PRO A 182 4.44 -4.90 -16.29
N ASP A 183 5.18 -4.42 -17.30
CA ASP A 183 5.47 -5.11 -18.56
C ASP A 183 4.19 -5.43 -19.37
N PRO A 184 4.21 -5.49 -20.72
CA PRO A 184 3.08 -5.99 -21.47
C PRO A 184 2.92 -7.49 -21.18
N LYS A 185 2.27 -7.83 -20.05
CA LYS A 185 1.73 -9.17 -19.83
C LYS A 185 0.90 -9.49 -21.09
N PRO A 186 1.17 -10.61 -21.79
CA PRO A 186 0.41 -10.94 -22.97
C PRO A 186 -1.09 -10.92 -22.61
N LEU A 187 -1.94 -10.31 -23.44
CA LEU A 187 -3.39 -10.28 -23.22
C LEU A 187 -3.98 -11.66 -22.91
N LYS A 188 -3.31 -12.71 -23.42
CA LYS A 188 -3.60 -14.11 -23.10
C LYS A 188 -3.54 -14.43 -21.61
N VAL A 189 -2.55 -13.92 -20.87
CA VAL A 189 -2.42 -14.13 -19.41
C VAL A 189 -3.57 -13.45 -18.66
N LEU A 190 -3.98 -12.26 -19.08
CA LEU A 190 -5.13 -11.57 -18.49
C LEU A 190 -6.44 -12.34 -18.74
N GLU A 191 -6.60 -12.89 -19.94
CA GLU A 191 -7.75 -13.73 -20.30
C GLU A 191 -7.74 -15.06 -19.54
N GLU A 192 -6.57 -15.71 -19.39
CA GLU A 192 -6.42 -16.93 -18.60
C GLU A 192 -6.84 -16.69 -17.13
N HIS A 193 -6.35 -15.62 -16.48
CA HIS A 193 -6.79 -15.32 -15.12
C HIS A 193 -8.29 -14.95 -15.03
N TRP A 194 -8.82 -14.25 -16.04
CA TRP A 194 -10.26 -13.94 -16.13
C TRP A 194 -11.10 -15.21 -16.13
N ASP A 195 -10.76 -16.17 -17.00
CA ASP A 195 -11.49 -17.43 -17.15
C ASP A 195 -11.34 -18.31 -15.91
N GLU A 196 -10.14 -18.40 -15.31
CA GLU A 196 -9.92 -19.14 -14.06
C GLU A 196 -10.85 -18.64 -12.94
N CYS A 197 -10.94 -17.34 -12.72
CA CYS A 197 -11.78 -16.78 -11.66
C CYS A 197 -13.29 -16.85 -11.94
N ARG A 198 -13.68 -16.89 -13.22
CA ARG A 198 -15.09 -17.02 -13.63
C ARG A 198 -15.58 -18.46 -13.51
N ASP A 199 -14.75 -19.42 -13.95
CA ASP A 199 -15.21 -20.77 -14.26
C ASP A 199 -14.72 -21.83 -13.26
N ASN A 200 -13.70 -21.55 -12.43
CA ASN A 200 -13.13 -22.53 -11.50
C ASN A 200 -12.91 -21.92 -10.09
N PRO A 201 -13.44 -22.51 -9.01
CA PRO A 201 -13.03 -22.13 -7.66
C PRO A 201 -11.53 -22.36 -7.50
N ARG A 202 -10.77 -21.31 -7.15
CA ARG A 202 -9.33 -21.47 -6.91
C ARG A 202 -9.12 -22.42 -5.73
N THR A 203 -7.96 -23.08 -5.70
CA THR A 203 -7.56 -23.84 -4.52
C THR A 203 -7.35 -22.90 -3.33
N PHE A 204 -7.62 -23.40 -2.12
CA PHE A 204 -7.38 -22.67 -0.88
C PHE A 204 -6.00 -21.99 -0.94
N PRO A 205 -5.89 -20.71 -0.57
CA PRO A 205 -6.86 -20.00 0.27
C PRO A 205 -7.81 -19.00 -0.39
N TRP A 206 -8.03 -19.11 -1.70
CA TRP A 206 -8.78 -18.13 -2.50
C TRP A 206 -10.00 -18.73 -3.21
N ASP A 207 -10.74 -19.63 -2.56
CA ASP A 207 -11.89 -20.43 -3.08
C ASP A 207 -13.13 -19.63 -3.51
N GLY A 208 -13.01 -18.31 -3.72
CA GLY A 208 -14.04 -17.45 -4.24
C GLY A 208 -14.21 -17.55 -5.76
N THR A 209 -15.44 -17.30 -6.23
CA THR A 209 -15.77 -17.16 -7.66
C THR A 209 -16.66 -15.95 -7.88
N ILE A 210 -16.53 -15.30 -9.04
CA ILE A 210 -17.50 -14.30 -9.50
C ILE A 210 -18.05 -14.82 -10.81
N LYS A 211 -19.34 -15.14 -10.85
CA LYS A 211 -20.04 -15.60 -12.05
C LYS A 211 -20.35 -14.42 -12.97
N TYR A 212 -19.30 -13.75 -13.40
CA TYR A 212 -19.41 -12.57 -14.23
C TYR A 212 -19.91 -12.97 -15.63
N PRO A 213 -21.01 -12.37 -16.13
CA PRO A 213 -21.73 -12.92 -17.28
C PRO A 213 -21.08 -12.62 -18.64
N TYR A 214 -20.01 -11.81 -18.67
CA TYR A 214 -19.36 -11.38 -19.89
C TYR A 214 -18.05 -12.15 -20.15
N LYS A 215 -17.69 -12.22 -21.43
CA LYS A 215 -16.39 -12.72 -21.88
C LYS A 215 -15.33 -11.63 -21.78
N PHE A 216 -14.06 -12.03 -21.70
CA PHE A 216 -12.94 -11.11 -21.68
C PHE A 216 -12.92 -10.23 -22.95
N ASP A 217 -12.90 -8.91 -22.77
CA ASP A 217 -12.90 -7.95 -23.87
C ASP A 217 -11.46 -7.63 -24.31
N ARG A 218 -10.94 -8.45 -25.23
CA ARG A 218 -9.59 -8.28 -25.76
C ARG A 218 -9.38 -6.91 -26.40
N GLU A 219 -10.39 -6.35 -27.05
CA GLU A 219 -10.26 -5.04 -27.70
C GLU A 219 -10.10 -3.94 -26.65
N TYR A 220 -10.93 -3.93 -25.61
CA TYR A 220 -10.85 -2.96 -24.53
C TYR A 220 -9.53 -3.07 -23.77
N PHE A 221 -9.14 -4.27 -23.32
CA PHE A 221 -7.92 -4.44 -22.54
C PHE A 221 -6.63 -4.29 -23.37
N SER A 222 -6.69 -4.40 -24.71
CA SER A 222 -5.55 -4.05 -25.57
C SER A 222 -5.16 -2.58 -25.54
N LYS A 223 -6.04 -1.70 -25.03
CA LYS A 223 -5.82 -0.25 -24.91
C LYS A 223 -5.12 0.15 -23.60
N ALA A 224 -4.82 -0.81 -22.73
CA ALA A 224 -4.01 -0.56 -21.54
C ALA A 224 -2.57 -0.16 -21.95
N PRO A 225 -1.88 0.68 -21.16
CA PRO A 225 -2.27 1.21 -19.87
C PRO A 225 -3.33 2.35 -20.00
N PHE A 226 -4.27 2.47 -19.05
CA PHE A 226 -5.42 3.39 -19.16
C PHE A 226 -5.11 4.84 -18.74
N LEU A 227 -6.10 5.75 -18.78
CA LEU A 227 -5.98 7.22 -18.71
C LEU A 227 -4.92 7.74 -17.72
N LEU A 228 -4.91 7.22 -16.50
CA LEU A 228 -3.98 7.66 -15.45
C LEU A 228 -2.59 7.01 -15.51
N ASP A 229 -2.46 5.93 -16.27
CA ASP A 229 -1.23 5.18 -16.49
C ASP A 229 -0.53 5.56 -17.82
N THR A 230 -0.94 6.65 -18.47
CA THR A 230 -0.28 7.12 -19.70
C THR A 230 1.15 7.59 -19.41
N ILE A 231 2.09 6.67 -19.61
CA ILE A 231 3.54 6.77 -19.50
C ILE A 231 4.10 7.22 -20.85
N VAL A 232 5.11 8.08 -20.85
CA VAL A 232 5.97 8.26 -22.03
C VAL A 232 7.26 7.48 -21.75
N ASP A 233 7.51 6.48 -22.58
CA ASP A 233 8.76 5.71 -22.59
C ASP A 233 9.91 6.63 -23.03
N ILE A 234 10.98 6.71 -22.25
CA ILE A 234 12.24 7.32 -22.71
C ILE A 234 13.20 6.15 -22.93
N PRO A 235 13.66 5.92 -24.17
CA PRO A 235 14.70 4.94 -24.40
C PRO A 235 16.00 5.43 -23.75
N ASP A 236 16.73 4.48 -23.15
CA ASP A 236 18.05 4.61 -22.51
C ASP A 236 18.08 4.95 -21.01
N SER A 237 18.01 3.90 -20.18
CA SER A 237 18.98 3.69 -19.07
C SER A 237 18.80 2.36 -18.30
N GLY A 238 18.04 1.38 -18.78
CA GLY A 238 17.98 0.04 -18.15
C GLY A 238 17.36 -0.01 -16.74
N LEU A 239 16.74 1.08 -16.28
CA LEU A 239 15.97 1.16 -15.04
C LEU A 239 14.67 1.89 -15.34
N HIS A 240 13.52 1.23 -15.07
CA HIS A 240 12.17 1.74 -15.36
C HIS A 240 11.88 3.03 -14.59
N ASN A 241 12.21 4.18 -15.17
CA ASN A 241 11.93 5.51 -14.65
C ASN A 241 10.64 6.05 -15.27
N TRP A 242 9.52 5.81 -14.59
CA TRP A 242 8.19 6.24 -15.00
C TRP A 242 8.09 7.76 -14.83
N LYS A 243 7.75 8.51 -15.88
CA LYS A 243 7.44 9.95 -15.77
C LYS A 243 5.96 10.21 -16.06
N PRO A 244 5.28 10.98 -15.21
CA PRO A 244 3.86 11.24 -15.37
C PRO A 244 3.55 12.17 -16.56
N ASN A 245 2.37 11.99 -17.17
CA ASN A 245 1.89 12.81 -18.29
C ASN A 245 1.73 14.29 -17.90
N LYS A 246 2.65 15.17 -18.31
CA LYS A 246 2.66 16.59 -17.90
C LYS A 246 1.38 17.38 -18.20
N LYS A 247 0.49 16.89 -19.08
CA LYS A 247 -0.84 17.45 -19.33
C LYS A 247 -1.76 17.36 -18.10
N TYR A 248 -1.67 16.24 -17.36
CA TYR A 248 -2.46 15.97 -16.16
C TYR A 248 -1.63 16.11 -14.87
N TRP A 249 -0.31 16.16 -14.98
CA TRP A 249 0.63 16.08 -13.87
C TRP A 249 1.64 17.25 -13.89
N LYS A 250 1.34 18.33 -13.15
CA LYS A 250 2.12 19.59 -13.20
C LYS A 250 3.28 19.69 -12.20
N ASP A 251 3.54 18.66 -11.39
CA ASP A 251 4.50 18.74 -10.28
C ASP A 251 5.74 17.88 -10.51
N ASN A 252 6.92 18.48 -10.30
CA ASN A 252 8.23 17.88 -10.59
C ASN A 252 8.74 16.95 -9.46
N GLN A 253 7.97 16.75 -8.39
CA GLN A 253 8.42 16.01 -7.19
C GLN A 253 8.24 14.48 -7.27
N PHE A 254 7.75 13.94 -8.40
CA PHE A 254 7.43 12.51 -8.52
C PHE A 254 8.61 11.69 -9.04
N TYR A 255 9.58 11.40 -8.16
CA TYR A 255 10.64 10.43 -8.44
C TYR A 255 10.40 9.04 -7.84
N ASN A 256 9.30 8.80 -7.11
CA ASN A 256 8.98 7.50 -6.51
C ASN A 256 7.56 7.00 -6.88
N ASN A 257 7.49 5.90 -7.63
CA ASN A 257 6.37 5.42 -8.49
C ASN A 257 5.04 4.99 -7.83
N ARG A 258 4.61 5.52 -6.67
CA ARG A 258 3.36 5.05 -6.02
C ARG A 258 2.49 6.13 -5.37
N SER A 259 2.86 7.40 -5.51
CA SER A 259 2.06 8.50 -4.98
C SER A 259 0.95 8.89 -5.98
N ILE A 260 -0.28 9.05 -5.50
CA ILE A 260 -1.43 9.52 -6.29
C ILE A 260 -1.51 11.02 -6.03
N PRO A 261 -1.52 11.89 -7.05
CA PRO A 261 -1.67 13.32 -6.86
C PRO A 261 -2.94 13.61 -6.08
N LEU A 262 -2.81 14.47 -5.06
CA LEU A 262 -3.98 14.97 -4.32
C LEU A 262 -5.02 15.56 -5.27
N LYS A 263 -4.56 16.15 -6.39
CA LYS A 263 -5.44 16.73 -7.41
C LYS A 263 -6.47 15.75 -7.97
N PHE A 264 -6.14 14.47 -8.12
CA PHE A 264 -7.11 13.48 -8.60
C PHE A 264 -8.24 13.26 -7.61
N VAL A 265 -7.92 13.25 -6.32
CA VAL A 265 -8.90 13.17 -5.23
C VAL A 265 -9.71 14.47 -5.12
N GLU A 266 -9.07 15.62 -5.33
CA GLU A 266 -9.76 16.91 -5.38
C GLU A 266 -10.73 17.01 -6.57
N ASP A 267 -10.43 16.34 -7.68
CA ASP A 267 -11.18 16.40 -8.94
C ASP A 267 -12.27 15.33 -9.11
N THR A 268 -12.45 14.46 -8.12
CA THR A 268 -13.48 13.39 -8.11
C THR A 268 -14.42 13.48 -6.91
N TYR A 269 -15.69 13.11 -7.07
CA TYR A 269 -16.67 13.14 -5.97
C TYR A 269 -16.58 11.93 -5.04
N PHE A 270 -16.29 10.74 -5.59
CA PHE A 270 -16.14 9.52 -4.81
C PHE A 270 -15.04 8.60 -5.32
N GLY A 271 -14.61 7.65 -4.50
CA GLY A 271 -13.67 6.59 -4.86
C GLY A 271 -14.37 5.26 -5.16
N ILE A 272 -13.91 4.55 -6.19
CA ILE A 272 -14.11 3.11 -6.31
C ILE A 272 -12.74 2.50 -6.01
N HIS A 273 -12.64 1.76 -4.92
CA HIS A 273 -11.36 1.40 -4.33
C HIS A 273 -11.09 -0.12 -4.33
N PRO A 274 -10.42 -0.66 -5.35
CA PRO A 274 -9.95 -2.03 -5.37
C PRO A 274 -8.80 -2.28 -4.40
N GLU A 275 -9.05 -3.12 -3.40
CA GLU A 275 -8.03 -3.61 -2.48
C GLU A 275 -7.10 -4.62 -3.16
N THR A 276 -6.02 -5.03 -2.50
CA THR A 276 -5.13 -6.09 -3.03
C THR A 276 -5.86 -7.44 -3.12
N ALA A 277 -6.81 -7.69 -2.23
CA ALA A 277 -7.55 -8.93 -2.12
C ALA A 277 -9.05 -8.68 -2.16
N PHE A 278 -9.75 -9.55 -2.87
CA PHE A 278 -11.21 -9.54 -2.93
C PHE A 278 -11.79 -10.85 -2.40
N PHE A 279 -11.27 -11.98 -2.87
CA PHE A 279 -11.80 -13.30 -2.53
C PHE A 279 -11.56 -13.66 -1.07
N SER A 280 -12.57 -14.27 -0.47
CA SER A 280 -12.57 -14.72 0.92
C SER A 280 -13.29 -16.07 1.00
N SER A 281 -12.70 -17.04 1.68
CA SER A 281 -13.33 -18.33 1.97
C SER A 281 -14.50 -18.18 2.93
N ASN A 282 -15.66 -17.83 2.36
CA ASN A 282 -16.88 -17.48 3.08
C ASN A 282 -16.65 -16.40 4.16
N GLY A 283 -15.99 -15.30 3.77
CA GLY A 283 -15.61 -14.26 4.71
C GLY A 283 -14.46 -14.66 5.65
N THR A 284 -13.61 -15.61 5.25
CA THR A 284 -12.31 -15.90 5.89
C THR A 284 -11.20 -15.59 4.89
N TYR A 285 -10.17 -14.86 5.31
CA TYR A 285 -9.04 -14.49 4.47
C TYR A 285 -7.73 -14.93 5.15
N VAL A 286 -6.71 -15.32 4.37
CA VAL A 286 -5.41 -15.81 4.91
C VAL A 286 -4.74 -14.78 5.79
N HIS A 287 -4.82 -13.52 5.34
CA HIS A 287 -4.32 -12.39 6.10
C HIS A 287 -5.44 -11.91 7.03
N ARG A 288 -5.08 -11.45 8.22
CA ARG A 288 -6.09 -11.05 9.21
C ARG A 288 -7.02 -9.97 8.67
N GLN A 289 -8.32 -10.18 8.86
CA GLN A 289 -9.38 -9.17 8.68
C GLN A 289 -9.42 -8.17 9.85
N THR A 290 -8.29 -7.87 10.48
CA THR A 290 -8.22 -6.97 11.64
C THR A 290 -7.53 -5.65 11.33
N ALA A 291 -7.21 -5.38 10.05
CA ALA A 291 -6.54 -4.16 9.65
C ALA A 291 -7.08 -3.62 8.32
N ILE A 292 -6.76 -2.36 8.04
CA ILE A 292 -7.07 -1.65 6.79
C ILE A 292 -5.76 -1.24 6.10
N SER A 293 -5.74 -1.23 4.77
CA SER A 293 -4.53 -0.84 4.02
C SER A 293 -4.35 0.68 3.95
N GLU A 294 -3.18 1.11 3.47
CA GLU A 294 -2.90 2.52 3.13
C GLU A 294 -3.88 3.09 2.11
N LYS A 295 -4.48 2.20 1.30
CA LYS A 295 -5.39 2.57 0.24
C LYS A 295 -6.78 2.89 0.80
N THR A 296 -7.36 1.99 1.59
CA THR A 296 -8.62 2.26 2.30
C THR A 296 -8.49 3.50 3.19
N CYS A 297 -7.37 3.63 3.91
CA CYS A 297 -7.14 4.79 4.76
C CYS A 297 -7.13 6.11 3.98
N ARG A 298 -6.54 6.13 2.77
CA ARG A 298 -6.53 7.33 1.93
C ARG A 298 -7.94 7.85 1.62
N PHE A 299 -8.87 6.97 1.28
CA PHE A 299 -10.23 7.41 0.93
C PHE A 299 -11.03 7.85 2.16
N LEU A 300 -10.86 7.17 3.31
CA LEU A 300 -11.43 7.63 4.59
C LEU A 300 -11.09 9.10 4.89
N LEU A 301 -9.91 9.55 4.47
CA LEU A 301 -9.39 10.88 4.78
C LEU A 301 -9.76 11.98 3.79
N PHE A 302 -10.36 11.66 2.64
CA PHE A 302 -10.50 12.67 1.57
C PHE A 302 -11.81 12.68 0.80
N GLN A 303 -12.52 11.55 0.65
CA GLN A 303 -13.78 11.50 -0.09
C GLN A 303 -14.60 10.23 0.23
N PRO A 304 -15.93 10.25 0.03
CA PRO A 304 -16.75 9.04 0.02
C PRO A 304 -16.18 7.97 -0.91
N PHE A 305 -16.33 6.69 -0.56
CA PHE A 305 -15.77 5.62 -1.37
C PHE A 305 -16.47 4.27 -1.19
N ILE A 306 -16.24 3.39 -2.16
CA ILE A 306 -16.64 1.99 -2.16
C ILE A 306 -15.39 1.13 -2.09
N VAL A 307 -15.32 0.20 -1.14
CA VAL A 307 -14.26 -0.82 -1.07
C VAL A 307 -14.63 -1.99 -1.98
N VAL A 308 -13.77 -2.29 -2.95
CA VAL A 308 -13.84 -3.51 -3.74
C VAL A 308 -12.79 -4.48 -3.19
N GLY A 309 -13.16 -5.19 -2.12
CA GLY A 309 -12.26 -6.05 -1.36
C GLY A 309 -12.96 -7.13 -0.55
N THR A 310 -12.24 -7.70 0.41
CA THR A 310 -12.74 -8.67 1.40
C THR A 310 -13.79 -8.04 2.32
N PRO A 311 -14.72 -8.83 2.90
CA PRO A 311 -15.73 -8.30 3.81
C PRO A 311 -15.09 -7.77 5.10
N PHE A 312 -15.86 -6.95 5.83
CA PHE A 312 -15.55 -6.36 7.12
C PHE A 312 -14.46 -5.28 7.13
N THR A 313 -14.00 -4.81 5.98
CA THR A 313 -13.00 -3.74 5.88
C THR A 313 -13.51 -2.46 6.54
N LEU A 314 -14.76 -2.07 6.27
CA LEU A 314 -15.36 -0.88 6.87
C LEU A 314 -15.70 -1.10 8.35
N LYS A 315 -16.09 -2.32 8.73
CA LYS A 315 -16.25 -2.70 10.14
C LYS A 315 -14.94 -2.51 10.92
N VAL A 316 -13.81 -2.91 10.37
CA VAL A 316 -12.49 -2.70 10.99
C VAL A 316 -12.16 -1.21 11.07
N ALA A 317 -12.36 -0.44 9.99
CA ALA A 317 -12.12 0.99 10.00
C ALA A 317 -12.88 1.69 11.15
N ARG A 318 -14.15 1.34 11.35
CA ARG A 318 -14.95 1.86 12.48
C ARG A 318 -14.38 1.48 13.84
N SER A 319 -13.85 0.26 14.00
CA SER A 319 -13.21 -0.18 15.24
C SER A 319 -11.97 0.63 15.62
N PHE A 320 -11.34 1.30 14.64
CA PHE A 320 -10.20 2.20 14.85
C PHE A 320 -10.60 3.66 15.12
N GLY A 321 -11.90 3.96 15.22
CA GLY A 321 -12.42 5.30 15.51
C GLY A 321 -12.74 6.15 14.28
N PHE A 322 -12.52 5.62 13.07
CA PHE A 322 -12.97 6.26 11.84
C PHE A 322 -14.50 6.22 11.72
N LYS A 323 -15.05 7.25 11.08
CA LYS A 323 -16.41 7.25 10.56
C LYS A 323 -16.38 6.82 9.10
N THR A 324 -17.38 6.04 8.70
CA THR A 324 -17.62 5.67 7.31
C THR A 324 -18.81 6.47 6.79
N TYR A 325 -19.27 6.21 5.57
CA TYR A 325 -20.20 7.05 4.83
C TYR A 325 -21.62 6.45 4.81
N LEU A 326 -22.02 5.70 5.84
CA LEU A 326 -23.33 5.05 5.98
C LEU A 326 -24.52 5.99 5.79
N ASP A 327 -24.38 7.26 6.15
CA ASP A 327 -25.44 8.27 6.03
C ASP A 327 -25.70 8.68 4.58
N VAL A 328 -24.75 8.44 3.67
CA VAL A 328 -24.81 8.88 2.27
C VAL A 328 -24.56 7.78 1.24
N LEU A 329 -24.15 6.58 1.69
CA LEU A 329 -23.79 5.44 0.85
C LEU A 329 -24.21 4.12 1.51
N ASP A 330 -24.82 3.21 0.74
CA ASP A 330 -25.15 1.87 1.20
C ASP A 330 -23.87 1.02 1.37
N GLU A 331 -23.44 0.80 2.61
CA GLU A 331 -22.27 -0.02 2.94
C GLU A 331 -22.59 -1.49 3.27
N SER A 332 -23.83 -1.94 3.03
CA SER A 332 -24.25 -3.31 3.38
C SER A 332 -23.43 -4.41 2.70
N TYR A 333 -22.79 -4.10 1.57
CA TYR A 333 -21.86 -4.99 0.87
C TYR A 333 -20.68 -5.45 1.76
N ASP A 334 -20.24 -4.63 2.71
CA ASP A 334 -19.11 -4.95 3.61
C ASP A 334 -19.42 -6.15 4.51
N LEU A 335 -20.69 -6.48 4.72
CA LEU A 335 -21.12 -7.61 5.56
C LEU A 335 -21.40 -8.90 4.75
N ILE A 336 -21.38 -8.82 3.41
CA ILE A 336 -21.68 -9.96 2.54
C ILE A 336 -20.46 -10.87 2.43
N LYS A 337 -20.55 -12.08 2.99
CA LYS A 337 -19.46 -13.06 2.99
C LYS A 337 -19.27 -13.78 1.66
N ASN A 338 -20.36 -14.01 0.94
CA ASN A 338 -20.29 -14.63 -0.38
C ASN A 338 -19.67 -13.64 -1.38
N ASP A 339 -18.56 -14.02 -2.00
CA ASP A 339 -17.79 -13.14 -2.88
C ASP A 339 -18.57 -12.70 -4.12
N ASN A 340 -19.34 -13.61 -4.72
CA ASN A 340 -20.17 -13.32 -5.88
C ASN A 340 -21.25 -12.29 -5.53
N ASP A 341 -22.01 -12.54 -4.46
CA ASP A 341 -23.09 -11.64 -4.03
C ASP A 341 -22.55 -10.27 -3.62
N ARG A 342 -21.39 -10.24 -2.95
CA ARG A 342 -20.71 -8.99 -2.58
C ARG A 342 -20.31 -8.20 -3.83
N PHE A 343 -19.73 -8.86 -4.83
CA PHE A 343 -19.32 -8.20 -6.07
C PHE A 343 -20.51 -7.54 -6.77
N PHE A 344 -21.62 -8.27 -6.95
CA PHE A 344 -22.81 -7.71 -7.60
C PHE A 344 -23.49 -6.62 -6.76
N LYS A 345 -23.48 -6.73 -5.42
CA LYS A 345 -23.95 -5.64 -4.56
C LYS A 345 -23.12 -4.37 -4.74
N ILE A 346 -21.78 -4.50 -4.80
CA ILE A 346 -20.87 -3.39 -5.10
C ILE A 346 -21.22 -2.75 -6.45
N LEU A 347 -21.42 -3.54 -7.52
CA LEU A 347 -21.78 -3.01 -8.84
C LEU A 347 -23.11 -2.24 -8.80
N SER A 348 -24.11 -2.71 -8.04
CA SER A 348 -25.39 -2.02 -7.90
C SER A 348 -25.27 -0.65 -7.21
N ILE A 349 -24.36 -0.52 -6.25
CA ILE A 349 -24.09 0.75 -5.55
C ILE A 349 -23.35 1.72 -6.49
N ILE A 350 -22.44 1.20 -7.32
CA ILE A 350 -21.80 1.99 -8.38
C ILE A 350 -22.86 2.53 -9.34
N ASP A 351 -23.82 1.70 -9.77
CA ASP A 351 -24.93 2.16 -10.64
C ASP A 351 -25.77 3.26 -9.97
N ASP A 352 -26.11 3.12 -8.69
CA ASP A 352 -26.84 4.17 -7.95
C ASP A 352 -26.07 5.49 -7.97
N LEU A 353 -24.78 5.50 -7.60
CA LEU A 353 -23.96 6.72 -7.63
C LEU A 353 -23.81 7.29 -9.04
N MET A 354 -23.63 6.44 -10.04
CA MET A 354 -23.47 6.87 -11.43
C MET A 354 -24.75 7.44 -12.03
N SER A 355 -25.92 7.03 -11.52
CA SER A 355 -27.22 7.60 -11.91
C SER A 355 -27.44 9.03 -11.41
N LYS A 356 -26.74 9.44 -10.34
CA LYS A 356 -26.84 10.79 -9.77
C LYS A 356 -26.20 11.84 -10.66
N SER A 357 -26.79 13.03 -10.69
CA SER A 357 -26.23 14.20 -11.35
C SER A 357 -24.97 14.71 -10.64
N MET A 358 -24.18 15.54 -11.33
CA MET A 358 -23.00 16.18 -10.72
C MET A 358 -23.35 17.06 -9.51
N ASN A 359 -24.56 17.61 -9.46
CA ASN A 359 -25.02 18.41 -8.32
C ASN A 359 -25.34 17.53 -7.11
N GLU A 360 -26.06 16.42 -7.30
CA GLU A 360 -26.35 15.47 -6.23
C GLU A 360 -25.06 14.85 -5.66
N LEU A 361 -24.11 14.48 -6.53
CA LEU A 361 -22.79 14.00 -6.10
C LEU A 361 -22.00 15.07 -5.34
N HIS A 362 -22.17 16.35 -5.71
CA HIS A 362 -21.56 17.46 -4.99
C HIS A 362 -22.16 17.64 -3.61
N GLU A 363 -23.48 17.53 -3.47
CA GLU A 363 -24.17 17.59 -2.18
C GLU A 363 -23.71 16.47 -1.24
N ILE A 364 -23.68 15.23 -1.74
CA ILE A 364 -23.12 14.07 -1.01
C ILE A 364 -21.70 14.33 -0.52
N PHE A 365 -20.83 14.86 -1.40
CA PHE A 365 -19.45 15.20 -1.03
C PHE A 365 -19.41 16.30 0.05
N VAL A 366 -20.24 17.34 -0.06
CA VAL A 366 -20.28 18.45 0.91
C VAL A 366 -20.77 17.98 2.28
N GLU A 367 -21.80 17.14 2.33
CA GLU A 367 -22.30 16.52 3.58
C GLU A 367 -21.23 15.65 4.25
N SER A 368 -20.43 14.97 3.43
CA SER A 368 -19.33 14.10 3.84
C SER A 368 -18.12 14.86 4.40
N LEU A 369 -18.02 16.18 4.24
CA LEU A 369 -16.87 16.96 4.73
C LEU A 369 -16.70 16.87 6.25
N SER A 370 -17.80 16.76 7.00
CA SER A 370 -17.73 16.60 8.46
C SER A 370 -17.14 15.24 8.86
N ILE A 371 -17.47 14.18 8.13
CA ILE A 371 -16.91 12.83 8.28
C ILE A 371 -15.43 12.84 7.91
N ILE A 372 -15.07 13.47 6.79
CA ILE A 372 -13.69 13.61 6.33
C ILE A 372 -12.84 14.31 7.40
N VAL A 373 -13.30 15.45 7.93
CA VAL A 373 -12.55 16.19 8.97
C VAL A 373 -12.42 15.36 10.26
N HIS A 374 -13.47 14.64 10.66
CA HIS A 374 -13.39 13.70 11.78
C HIS A 374 -12.28 12.66 11.55
N ASN A 375 -12.28 12.01 10.39
CA ASN A 375 -11.29 10.99 10.04
C ASN A 375 -9.86 11.55 9.98
N GLN A 376 -9.69 12.77 9.48
CA GLN A 376 -8.40 13.46 9.47
C GLN A 376 -7.91 13.73 10.90
N ASN A 377 -8.79 14.12 11.81
CA ASN A 377 -8.43 14.31 13.22
C ASN A 377 -8.08 12.99 13.90
N VAL A 378 -8.77 11.89 13.60
CA VAL A 378 -8.39 10.54 14.11
C VAL A 378 -6.92 10.25 13.80
N VAL A 379 -6.45 10.57 12.58
CA VAL A 379 -5.05 10.35 12.19
C VAL A 379 -4.10 11.34 12.87
N VAL A 380 -4.46 12.62 12.91
CA VAL A 380 -3.63 13.68 13.50
C VAL A 380 -3.46 13.50 15.02
N ASP A 381 -4.49 13.02 15.70
CA ASP A 381 -4.51 12.83 17.15
C ASP A 381 -3.92 11.47 17.57
N THR A 382 -3.72 10.53 16.63
CA THR A 382 -3.09 9.24 16.92
C THR A 382 -1.57 9.36 16.79
N ASN A 383 -0.82 8.78 17.74
CA ASN A 383 0.62 8.63 17.60
C ASN A 383 0.95 7.89 16.29
N PRO A 384 1.85 8.39 15.43
CA PRO A 384 2.18 7.74 14.16
C PRO A 384 2.54 6.26 14.31
N LEU A 385 3.33 5.89 15.33
CA LEU A 385 3.70 4.49 15.58
C LEU A 385 2.48 3.62 15.93
N ASP A 386 1.59 4.11 16.79
CA ASP A 386 0.36 3.38 17.15
C ASP A 386 -0.55 3.19 15.94
N PHE A 387 -0.62 4.20 15.07
CA PHE A 387 -1.40 4.13 13.86
C PHE A 387 -0.79 3.19 12.81
N VAL A 388 0.52 3.21 12.64
CA VAL A 388 1.25 2.24 11.80
C VAL A 388 1.02 0.83 12.29
N ASN A 389 1.07 0.62 13.60
CA ASN A 389 0.80 -0.70 14.18
C ASN A 389 -0.64 -1.17 13.90
N LYS A 390 -1.63 -0.29 14.04
CA LYS A 390 -3.03 -0.58 13.67
C LYS A 390 -3.22 -0.87 12.18
N LEU A 391 -2.46 -0.19 11.32
CA LEU A 391 -2.58 -0.34 9.87
C LEU A 391 -1.82 -1.56 9.32
N PHE A 392 -0.61 -1.85 9.81
CA PHE A 392 0.32 -2.73 9.11
C PHE A 392 0.76 -3.94 9.93
N THR A 393 1.01 -3.80 11.22
CA THR A 393 1.52 -4.89 12.07
C THR A 393 0.49 -6.02 12.20
N ASP A 394 -0.81 -5.68 12.17
CA ASP A 394 -1.89 -6.68 12.14
C ASP A 394 -2.08 -7.34 10.76
N ILE A 395 -1.72 -6.68 9.64
CA ILE A 395 -1.82 -7.25 8.27
C ILE A 395 -0.79 -8.36 8.04
N THR A 396 0.42 -8.19 8.55
CA THR A 396 1.55 -9.11 8.29
C THR A 396 1.55 -10.34 9.19
N SER A 397 0.79 -10.33 10.29
CA SER A 397 0.68 -11.48 11.19
C SER A 397 -0.19 -12.59 10.57
N VAL A 398 0.46 -13.53 9.86
CA VAL A 398 -0.16 -14.79 9.43
C VAL A 398 -0.60 -15.57 10.68
N ARG A 399 -1.82 -16.10 10.71
CA ARG A 399 -2.25 -17.03 11.76
C ARG A 399 -1.72 -18.43 11.52
#